data_AF-A0A7S1X876-F1
#
_entry.id   AF-A0A7S1X876-F1
#
_cell.length_a   1.000
_cell.length_b   1.000
_cell.length_c   1.000
_cell.angle_alpha   90.00
_cell.angle_beta   90.00
_cell.angle_gamma   90.00
#
_symmetry.space_group_name_H-M   'P 1'
#
loop_
_entity.id
_entity.type
_entity.pdbx_description
1 polymer ?
#
loop_
_entity_poly.entity_id
_entity_poly.type
_entity_poly.pdbx_seq_one_letter_code
_entity_poly.pdbx_strand_id
1 'polypeptide(L)'
;MHAAVDNSSSPPTSASSASPSAKSAAKSWSDKWKQLSKDEVILERRLEAVYVSFSKFNKWDGAQMITSQSCDGMAASRFLRLCKSAGLLTGNITAGRINYLFNKNLDVKTSSVLMTFAQFVCALAAVAEEKKMNRTQVFDAVLKLNIENRICVHHS
;
A
#
# COMPACT_ATOMS: atom_id res chain seq x y z
N MET A 1 -43.34 14.41 -53.94
CA MET A 1 -43.20 14.57 -52.47
C MET A 1 -42.28 13.44 -52.02
N HIS A 2 -40.94 13.63 -52.01
CA HIS A 2 -40.12 14.04 -50.84
C HIS A 2 -40.53 13.29 -49.55
N ALA A 3 -39.70 12.57 -48.81
CA ALA A 3 -38.30 12.17 -48.91
C ALA A 3 -38.09 10.98 -47.94
N ALA A 4 -37.08 10.15 -48.19
CA ALA A 4 -36.62 9.10 -47.29
C ALA A 4 -35.84 9.69 -46.10
N VAL A 5 -36.00 9.12 -44.90
CA VAL A 5 -35.05 9.29 -43.78
C VAL A 5 -34.87 7.95 -43.08
N ASP A 6 -33.72 7.34 -43.35
CA ASP A 6 -33.21 6.11 -42.74
C ASP A 6 -32.33 6.53 -41.56
N ASN A 7 -32.72 6.18 -40.32
CA ASN A 7 -32.02 6.58 -39.09
C ASN A 7 -31.33 5.37 -38.46
N SER A 8 -30.15 5.03 -38.98
CA SER A 8 -29.27 4.00 -38.44
C SER A 8 -28.47 4.53 -37.25
N SER A 9 -28.86 4.17 -36.03
CA SER A 9 -28.11 4.43 -34.80
C SER A 9 -27.23 3.24 -34.43
N SER A 10 -25.91 3.40 -34.57
CA SER A 10 -24.90 2.43 -34.13
C SER A 10 -24.74 2.44 -32.60
N PRO A 11 -24.49 1.29 -31.95
CA PRO A 11 -24.16 1.23 -30.53
C PRO A 11 -22.67 1.57 -30.28
N PRO A 12 -22.33 2.23 -29.17
CA PRO A 12 -20.94 2.46 -28.79
C PRO A 12 -20.29 1.18 -28.22
N THR A 13 -19.23 0.74 -28.88
CA THR A 13 -18.32 -0.31 -28.43
C THR A 13 -17.58 0.16 -27.17
N SER A 14 -17.96 -0.41 -26.02
CA SER A 14 -17.30 -0.17 -24.74
C SER A 14 -15.95 -0.89 -24.72
N ALA A 15 -14.85 -0.12 -24.80
CA ALA A 15 -13.50 -0.63 -24.67
C ALA A 15 -13.25 -1.10 -23.24
N SER A 16 -13.13 -2.42 -23.05
CA SER A 16 -12.65 -3.02 -21.80
C SER A 16 -11.20 -2.63 -21.57
N SER A 17 -10.98 -1.65 -20.70
CA SER A 17 -9.66 -1.36 -20.13
C SER A 17 -9.30 -2.49 -19.17
N ALA A 18 -8.52 -3.46 -19.65
CA ALA A 18 -8.00 -4.54 -18.81
C ALA A 18 -7.12 -3.95 -17.71
N SER A 19 -7.64 -3.98 -16.48
CA SER A 19 -6.93 -3.55 -15.29
C SER A 19 -5.73 -4.48 -15.05
N PRO A 20 -4.50 -3.96 -14.93
CA PRO A 20 -3.32 -4.80 -14.73
C PRO A 20 -3.45 -5.56 -13.40
N SER A 21 -3.37 -6.88 -13.49
CA SER A 21 -3.42 -7.79 -12.34
C SER A 21 -2.29 -7.48 -11.35
N ALA A 22 -2.64 -7.27 -10.07
CA ALA A 22 -1.76 -6.86 -8.97
C ALA A 22 -0.48 -7.72 -8.81
N LYS A 23 -0.47 -8.94 -9.38
CA LYS A 23 0.66 -9.89 -9.31
C LYS A 23 1.86 -9.49 -10.17
N SER A 24 1.66 -8.77 -11.28
CA SER A 24 2.78 -8.29 -12.10
C SER A 24 3.50 -7.10 -11.45
N ALA A 25 2.80 -6.35 -10.60
CA ALA A 25 3.38 -5.22 -9.87
C ALA A 25 4.32 -5.70 -8.75
N ALA A 26 3.96 -6.73 -7.98
CA ALA A 26 4.78 -7.20 -6.86
C ALA A 26 6.15 -7.77 -7.29
N LYS A 27 6.20 -8.50 -8.41
CA LYS A 27 7.46 -9.07 -8.94
C LYS A 27 8.38 -7.99 -9.53
N SER A 28 7.79 -6.94 -10.11
CA SER A 28 8.52 -5.78 -10.64
C SER A 28 9.24 -4.95 -9.56
N TRP A 29 8.89 -5.09 -8.28
CA TRP A 29 9.48 -4.26 -7.23
C TRP A 29 10.86 -4.76 -6.79
N SER A 30 11.07 -6.08 -6.68
CA SER A 30 12.36 -6.64 -6.21
C SER A 30 13.51 -6.43 -7.21
N ASP A 31 13.25 -6.51 -8.52
CA ASP A 31 14.26 -6.26 -9.57
C ASP A 31 14.59 -4.77 -9.74
N LYS A 32 13.72 -3.88 -9.27
CA LYS A 32 13.84 -2.43 -9.45
C LYS A 32 14.96 -1.81 -8.60
N TRP A 33 15.43 -2.50 -7.55
CA TRP A 33 16.34 -1.93 -6.56
C TRP A 33 17.73 -1.59 -7.11
N LYS A 34 18.14 -2.20 -8.22
CA LYS A 34 19.41 -1.88 -8.90
C LYS A 34 19.40 -0.51 -9.59
N GLN A 35 18.25 0.14 -9.74
CA GLN A 35 18.08 1.40 -10.46
C GLN A 35 17.40 2.51 -9.63
N LEU A 36 17.13 2.27 -8.34
CA LEU A 36 16.51 3.28 -7.49
C LEU A 36 17.50 4.41 -7.15
N SER A 37 16.99 5.63 -7.13
CA SER A 37 17.72 6.78 -6.60
C SER A 37 18.00 6.58 -5.10
N LYS A 38 19.03 7.27 -4.59
CA LYS A 38 19.37 7.26 -3.15
C LYS A 38 18.16 7.63 -2.28
N ASP A 39 17.35 8.58 -2.74
CA ASP A 39 16.18 9.06 -2.01
C ASP A 39 15.07 8.01 -1.92
N GLU A 40 14.86 7.23 -2.99
CA GLU A 40 13.90 6.11 -2.98
C GLU A 40 14.32 5.00 -2.01
N VAL A 41 15.62 4.68 -1.95
CA VAL A 41 16.15 3.70 -0.98
C VAL A 41 15.95 4.19 0.45
N ILE A 42 16.23 5.46 0.73
CA ILE A 42 16.00 6.05 2.06
C ILE A 42 14.52 6.03 2.43
N LEU A 43 13.64 6.40 1.49
CA LEU A 43 12.20 6.38 1.67
C LEU A 43 11.70 4.98 2.05
N GLU A 44 12.15 3.97 1.30
CA GLU A 44 11.79 2.57 1.53
C GLU A 44 12.24 2.10 2.91
N ARG A 45 13.49 2.35 3.30
CA ARG A 45 14.02 1.96 4.62
C ARG A 45 13.33 2.64 5.79
N ARG A 46 12.83 3.86 5.59
CA ARG A 46 12.03 4.56 6.61
C ARG A 46 10.62 4.01 6.72
N LEU A 47 9.99 3.65 5.60
CA LEU A 47 8.69 2.97 5.61
C LEU A 47 8.81 1.58 6.26
N GLU A 48 9.89 0.86 5.96
CA GLU A 48 10.19 -0.44 6.54
C GLU A 48 10.34 -0.34 8.07
N ALA A 49 11.03 0.69 8.59
CA ALA A 49 11.11 0.93 10.02
C ALA A 49 9.73 1.07 10.68
N VAL A 50 8.82 1.84 10.08
CA VAL A 50 7.45 1.99 10.60
C VAL A 50 6.70 0.67 10.53
N TYR A 51 6.83 -0.05 9.42
CA TYR A 51 6.23 -1.37 9.23
C TYR A 51 6.70 -2.35 10.32
N VAL A 52 8.00 -2.47 10.57
CA VAL A 52 8.56 -3.38 11.59
C VAL A 52 8.09 -2.97 12.98
N SER A 53 8.15 -1.67 13.30
CA SER A 53 7.74 -1.15 14.60
C SER A 53 6.27 -1.49 14.92
N PHE A 54 5.35 -1.19 13.99
CA PHE A 54 3.94 -1.55 14.16
C PHE A 54 3.68 -3.05 14.12
N SER A 55 4.44 -3.80 13.32
CA SER A 55 4.31 -5.24 13.25
C SER A 55 4.70 -5.92 14.56
N LYS A 56 5.70 -5.42 15.29
CA LYS A 56 6.13 -6.04 16.56
C LYS A 56 5.42 -5.43 17.77
N PHE A 57 5.30 -4.10 17.80
CA PHE A 57 4.89 -3.35 18.99
C PHE A 57 3.51 -2.71 18.88
N ASN A 58 2.86 -2.80 17.71
CA ASN A 58 1.54 -2.20 17.45
C ASN A 58 1.49 -0.67 17.68
N LYS A 59 2.65 -0.02 17.64
CA LYS A 59 2.85 1.43 17.74
C LYS A 59 4.22 1.77 17.14
N TRP A 60 4.44 3.04 16.85
CA TRP A 60 5.80 3.52 16.62
C TRP A 60 6.57 3.58 17.94
N ASP A 61 7.75 2.98 17.95
CA ASP A 61 8.70 3.01 19.06
C ASP A 61 10.12 3.14 18.49
N GLY A 62 10.63 4.37 18.42
CA GLY A 62 11.93 4.68 17.84
C GLY A 62 13.11 4.07 18.61
N ALA A 63 12.98 3.89 19.92
CA ALA A 63 14.02 3.29 20.75
C ALA A 63 14.26 1.82 20.38
N GLN A 64 13.21 1.11 19.99
CA GLN A 64 13.29 -0.28 19.55
C GLN A 64 13.86 -0.44 18.12
N MET A 65 13.90 0.64 17.33
CA MET A 65 14.38 0.62 15.94
C MET A 65 15.89 0.87 15.79
N ILE A 66 16.63 0.93 16.91
CA ILE A 66 18.09 1.11 16.91
C ILE A 66 18.80 -0.21 16.59
N THR A 67 18.17 -1.33 16.90
CA THR A 67 18.72 -2.68 16.67
C THR A 67 18.12 -3.29 15.41
N SER A 68 18.84 -4.23 14.79
CA SER A 68 18.27 -5.01 13.68
C SER A 68 17.10 -5.85 14.18
N GLN A 69 15.99 -5.81 13.45
CA GLN A 69 14.75 -6.48 13.84
C GLN A 69 14.22 -7.26 12.64
N SER A 70 14.03 -8.58 12.81
CA SER A 70 13.24 -9.39 11.89
C SER A 70 11.74 -9.21 12.17
N CYS A 71 10.92 -9.42 11.13
CA CYS A 71 9.47 -9.35 11.21
C CYS A 71 8.84 -10.39 10.28
N ASP A 72 8.02 -11.30 10.84
CA ASP A 72 7.34 -12.36 10.08
C ASP A 72 6.16 -11.85 9.23
N GLY A 73 5.73 -10.61 9.48
CA GLY A 73 4.59 -10.01 8.81
C GLY A 73 3.73 -9.14 9.72
N MET A 74 2.83 -8.37 9.09
CA MET A 74 1.87 -7.51 9.77
C MET A 74 0.47 -8.12 9.75
N ALA A 75 -0.14 -8.29 10.93
CA ALA A 75 -1.54 -8.69 11.04
C ALA A 75 -2.51 -7.54 10.72
N ALA A 76 -3.75 -7.86 10.32
CA ALA A 76 -4.77 -6.87 9.96
C ALA A 76 -5.03 -5.82 11.05
N SER A 77 -5.08 -6.24 12.32
CA SER A 77 -5.30 -5.35 13.46
C SER A 77 -4.18 -4.32 13.63
N ARG A 78 -2.92 -4.71 13.35
CA ARG A 78 -1.74 -3.84 13.40
C ARG A 78 -1.73 -2.86 12.23
N PHE A 79 -2.10 -3.31 11.03
CA PHE A 79 -2.26 -2.43 9.87
C PHE A 79 -3.36 -1.39 10.10
N LEU A 80 -4.52 -1.79 10.62
CA LEU A 80 -5.60 -0.88 10.98
C LEU A 80 -5.15 0.15 12.02
N ARG A 81 -4.41 -0.28 13.04
CA ARG A 81 -3.82 0.62 14.06
C ARG A 81 -2.87 1.63 13.42
N LEU A 82 -1.99 1.20 12.51
CA LEU A 82 -1.09 2.07 11.76
C LEU A 82 -1.87 3.11 10.95
N CYS A 83 -2.86 2.68 10.16
CA CYS A 83 -3.70 3.60 9.39
C CYS A 83 -4.42 4.62 10.29
N LYS A 84 -4.87 4.20 11.48
CA LYS A 84 -5.46 5.11 12.46
C LYS A 84 -4.44 6.10 13.02
N SER A 85 -3.26 5.64 13.42
CA SER A 85 -2.19 6.50 13.95
C SER A 85 -1.69 7.51 12.91
N ALA A 86 -1.60 7.10 11.64
CA ALA A 86 -1.23 7.97 10.52
C ALA A 86 -2.34 8.95 10.09
N GLY A 87 -3.51 8.94 10.76
CA GLY A 87 -4.65 9.78 10.38
C GLY A 87 -5.31 9.39 9.06
N LEU A 88 -5.00 8.20 8.54
CA LEU A 88 -5.60 7.68 7.31
C LEU A 88 -7.02 7.19 7.55
N LEU A 89 -7.39 6.80 8.78
CA LEU A 89 -8.75 6.40 9.15
C LEU A 89 -9.66 7.61 9.43
N THR A 90 -9.85 8.46 8.42
CA THR A 90 -10.59 9.73 8.51
C THR A 90 -11.58 9.87 7.35
N GLY A 91 -12.76 10.45 7.62
CA GLY A 91 -13.81 10.69 6.64
C GLY A 91 -14.44 9.40 6.12
N ASN A 92 -14.34 9.17 4.81
CA ASN A 92 -15.08 8.13 4.09
C ASN A 92 -14.49 6.72 4.21
N ILE A 93 -13.28 6.58 4.76
CA ILE A 93 -12.63 5.26 4.88
C ILE A 93 -12.87 4.66 6.26
N THR A 94 -13.62 3.56 6.29
CA THR A 94 -13.98 2.86 7.51
C THR A 94 -12.95 1.80 7.87
N ALA A 95 -12.97 1.32 9.12
CA ALA A 95 -12.13 0.20 9.56
C ALA A 95 -12.40 -1.07 8.73
N GLY A 96 -13.67 -1.33 8.39
CA GLY A 96 -14.05 -2.43 7.51
C GLY A 96 -13.44 -2.31 6.12
N ARG A 97 -13.35 -1.10 5.58
CA ARG A 97 -12.72 -0.86 4.28
C ARG A 97 -11.21 -1.08 4.32
N ILE A 98 -10.53 -0.65 5.38
CA ILE A 98 -9.10 -0.94 5.59
C ILE A 98 -8.84 -2.45 5.67
N ASN A 99 -9.66 -3.19 6.41
CA ASN A 99 -9.55 -4.65 6.49
C ASN A 99 -9.79 -5.32 5.13
N TYR A 100 -10.74 -4.83 4.34
CA TYR A 100 -10.94 -5.29 2.97
C TYR A 100 -9.69 -5.06 2.11
N LEU A 101 -9.08 -3.86 2.17
CA LEU A 101 -7.85 -3.56 1.43
C LEU A 101 -6.67 -4.42 1.88
N PHE A 102 -6.55 -4.70 3.18
CA PHE A 102 -5.58 -5.65 3.71
C PHE A 102 -5.76 -7.04 3.08
N ASN A 103 -6.97 -7.61 3.18
CA ASN A 103 -7.27 -8.94 2.64
C ASN A 103 -7.10 -9.02 1.12
N LYS A 104 -7.41 -7.94 0.38
CA LYS A 104 -7.20 -7.86 -1.07
C LYS A 104 -5.72 -7.96 -1.46
N ASN A 105 -4.81 -7.51 -0.59
CA ASN A 105 -3.37 -7.52 -0.84
C ASN A 105 -2.65 -8.76 -0.27
N LEU A 106 -3.34 -9.61 0.48
CA LEU A 106 -2.81 -10.92 0.86
C LEU A 106 -2.80 -11.86 -0.34
N ASP A 107 -1.75 -12.67 -0.44
CA ASP A 107 -1.72 -13.73 -1.44
C ASP A 107 -2.53 -14.94 -0.96
N VAL A 108 -3.70 -15.11 -1.56
CA VAL A 108 -4.62 -16.23 -1.36
C VAL A 108 -3.91 -17.58 -1.44
N LYS A 109 -2.84 -17.69 -2.23
CA LYS A 109 -2.09 -18.95 -2.40
C LYS A 109 -1.24 -19.33 -1.19
N THR A 110 -0.75 -18.35 -0.44
CA THR A 110 0.20 -18.60 0.64
C THR A 110 -0.46 -18.98 1.96
N SER A 111 -1.80 -18.89 2.06
CA SER A 111 -2.57 -19.08 3.30
C SER A 111 -2.04 -18.24 4.49
N SER A 112 -1.18 -17.25 4.24
CA SER A 112 -0.64 -16.38 5.27
C SER A 112 -1.69 -15.35 5.67
N VAL A 113 -1.92 -15.24 6.97
CA VAL A 113 -2.76 -14.19 7.56
C VAL A 113 -1.94 -12.91 7.83
N LEU A 114 -0.62 -12.98 7.57
CA LEU A 114 0.32 -11.88 7.78
C LEU A 114 0.73 -11.26 6.44
N MET A 115 0.70 -9.94 6.41
CA MET A 115 1.08 -9.13 5.26
C MET A 115 2.58 -8.84 5.28
N THR A 116 3.29 -9.12 4.20
CA THR A 116 4.71 -8.81 4.05
C THR A 116 4.94 -7.31 3.81
N PHE A 117 6.19 -6.84 3.87
CA PHE A 117 6.50 -5.44 3.59
C PHE A 117 6.10 -5.00 2.17
N ALA A 118 6.36 -5.84 1.15
CA ALA A 118 5.94 -5.53 -0.22
C ALA A 118 4.42 -5.39 -0.34
N GLN A 119 3.67 -6.31 0.28
CA GLN A 119 2.20 -6.25 0.31
C GLN A 119 1.70 -5.03 1.10
N PHE A 120 2.39 -4.65 2.18
CA PHE A 120 2.10 -3.45 2.95
C PHE A 120 2.19 -2.19 2.08
N VAL A 121 3.24 -2.05 1.27
CA VAL A 121 3.37 -0.88 0.37
C VAL A 121 2.27 -0.88 -0.70
N CYS A 122 1.92 -2.04 -1.25
CA CYS A 122 0.75 -2.16 -2.15
C CYS A 122 -0.56 -1.78 -1.46
N ALA A 123 -0.75 -2.20 -0.21
CA ALA A 123 -1.94 -1.86 0.57
C ALA A 123 -2.03 -0.35 0.84
N LEU A 124 -0.91 0.33 1.13
CA LEU A 124 -0.88 1.79 1.26
C LEU A 124 -1.23 2.50 -0.05
N ALA A 125 -0.77 1.99 -1.20
CA ALA A 125 -1.17 2.53 -2.50
C ALA A 125 -2.68 2.38 -2.74
N ALA A 126 -3.26 1.23 -2.39
CA ALA A 126 -4.71 1.02 -2.47
C ALA A 126 -5.51 1.93 -1.50
N VAL A 127 -4.95 2.25 -0.33
CA VAL A 127 -5.52 3.26 0.58
C VAL A 127 -5.51 4.65 -0.06
N ALA A 128 -4.45 5.00 -0.79
CA ALA A 128 -4.36 6.27 -1.51
C ALA A 128 -5.46 6.40 -2.58
N GLU A 129 -5.66 5.34 -3.37
CA GLU A 129 -6.73 5.26 -4.36
C GLU A 129 -8.12 5.43 -3.71
N GLU A 130 -8.38 4.72 -2.62
CA GLU A 130 -9.65 4.78 -1.89
C GLU A 130 -9.93 6.17 -1.30
N LYS A 131 -8.91 6.84 -0.76
CA LYS A 131 -9.02 8.20 -0.21
C LYS A 131 -8.95 9.29 -1.27
N LYS A 132 -8.73 8.96 -2.55
CA LYS A 132 -8.42 9.92 -3.63
C LYS A 132 -7.26 10.85 -3.26
N MET A 133 -6.27 10.33 -2.55
CA MET A 133 -5.05 11.03 -2.16
C MET A 133 -3.90 10.61 -3.06
N ASN A 134 -2.89 11.48 -3.19
CA ASN A 134 -1.67 11.08 -3.87
C ASN A 134 -0.93 10.02 -3.03
N ARG A 135 -0.35 9.01 -3.67
CA ARG A 135 0.45 7.96 -3.01
C ARG A 135 1.52 8.55 -2.08
N THR A 136 2.21 9.59 -2.54
CA THR A 136 3.23 10.29 -1.76
C THR A 136 2.65 10.88 -0.47
N GLN A 137 1.46 11.47 -0.50
CA GLN A 137 0.81 12.01 0.71
C GLN A 137 0.48 10.93 1.74
N VAL A 138 0.09 9.73 1.29
CA VAL A 138 -0.14 8.60 2.19
C VAL A 138 1.17 8.11 2.79
N PHE A 139 2.23 8.01 2.01
CA PHE A 139 3.55 7.64 2.52
C PHE A 139 4.07 8.67 3.52
N ASP A 140 3.94 9.96 3.21
CA ASP A 140 4.31 11.06 4.11
C ASP A 140 3.52 10.99 5.42
N ALA A 141 2.22 10.67 5.37
CA ALA A 141 1.40 10.50 6.56
C ALA A 141 1.90 9.36 7.47
N VAL A 142 2.34 8.24 6.87
CA VAL A 142 2.95 7.13 7.60
C VAL A 142 4.33 7.51 8.14
N LEU A 143 5.14 8.23 7.35
CA LEU A 143 6.49 8.64 7.73
C LEU A 143 6.50 9.73 8.81
N LYS A 144 5.44 10.51 8.95
CA LYS A 144 5.24 11.41 10.10
C LYS A 144 5.19 10.67 11.44
N LEU A 145 4.89 9.37 11.46
CA LEU A 145 5.02 8.55 12.66
C LEU A 145 6.50 8.33 13.03
N ASN A 146 7.38 8.29 12.04
CA ASN A 146 8.83 8.21 12.19
C ASN A 146 9.45 9.60 12.34
N ILE A 147 9.12 10.27 13.44
CA ILE A 147 9.52 11.65 13.76
C ILE A 147 11.05 11.82 13.78
N GLU A 148 11.76 10.77 14.21
CA GLU A 148 13.21 10.74 14.32
C GLU A 148 13.93 10.40 13.01
N ASN A 149 13.20 10.17 11.91
CA ASN A 149 13.74 9.77 10.61
C ASN A 149 14.64 8.52 10.67
N ARG A 150 14.34 7.57 11.57
CA ARG A 150 15.10 6.32 11.74
C ARG A 150 14.98 5.44 10.49
N ILE A 151 16.07 4.79 10.13
CA ILE A 151 16.12 3.76 9.09
C ILE A 151 16.26 2.40 9.74
N CYS A 152 15.54 1.40 9.24
CA CYS A 152 15.71 0.02 9.71
C CYS A 152 16.87 -0.62 8.93
N VAL A 153 17.80 -1.26 9.64
CA VAL A 153 18.80 -2.14 9.02
C VAL A 153 18.27 -3.56 9.12
N HIS A 154 17.55 -3.99 8.09
CA HIS A 154 17.10 -5.38 7.97
C HIS A 154 18.17 -6.21 7.28
N HIS A 155 18.65 -7.28 7.93
CA HIS A 155 19.36 -8.35 7.26
C HIS A 155 18.32 -9.33 6.72
N SER A 156 18.11 -9.31 5.41
CA SER A 156 17.33 -10.32 4.67
C SER A 156 18.00 -11.68 4.73
#